data_AF-A0A0K0XES3-F1
#
_entry.id   AF-A0A0K0XES3-F1
#
_cell.length_a   1.000
_cell.length_b   1.000
_cell.length_c   1.000
_cell.angle_alpha   90.00
_cell.angle_beta   90.00
_cell.angle_gamma   90.00
#
_symmetry.space_group_name_H-M   'P 1'
#
loop_
_entity.id
_entity.type
_entity.pdbx_description
1 polymer ?
#
loop_
_entity_poly.entity_id
_entity_poly.type
_entity_poly.pdbx_seq_one_letter_code
_entity_poly.pdbx_strand_id
1 'polypeptide(L)'
;MNAGEVSPEHSRKLVSALTVARRVSDELQLKSMVLGYNVIGEAGIKLDPGADPYIDFRVWRVDQHQQTGSGQTFSSVDEVETYLTYLASLPVYCLDLVGNVAMKIVSENHTPFTVVTDPVTGHEFYLRTVDLETIHQLRVHSDEPPPVGNWYRLPE
;
A
#
# COMPACT_ATOMS: atom_id res chain seq x y z
N MET A 1 28.38 -3.44 28.11
CA MET A 1 27.44 -3.88 27.06
C MET A 1 27.72 -3.03 25.84
N ASN A 2 28.45 -3.56 24.86
CA ASN A 2 28.73 -2.85 23.62
C ASN A 2 27.55 -3.07 22.68
N ALA A 3 26.98 -2.00 22.14
CA ALA A 3 26.08 -2.07 21.01
C ALA A 3 26.80 -2.84 19.90
N GLY A 4 26.24 -3.98 19.47
CA GLY A 4 26.84 -4.79 18.42
C GLY A 4 26.93 -3.96 17.15
N GLU A 5 28.14 -3.59 16.75
CA GLU A 5 28.37 -2.98 15.45
C GLU A 5 27.87 -3.93 14.38
N VAL A 6 26.88 -3.48 13.61
CA VAL A 6 26.47 -4.17 12.39
C VAL A 6 27.69 -4.18 11.47
N SER A 7 28.21 -5.38 11.18
CA SER A 7 29.36 -5.53 10.27
C SER A 7 29.12 -4.77 8.96
N PRO A 8 30.14 -4.10 8.38
CA PRO A 8 30.03 -3.43 7.08
C PRO A 8 29.50 -4.32 5.96
N GLU A 9 29.63 -5.64 6.08
CA GLU A 9 29.02 -6.61 5.16
C GLU A 9 27.50 -6.71 5.35
N HIS A 10 27.02 -6.83 6.59
CA HIS A 10 25.59 -6.85 6.91
C HIS A 10 24.90 -5.54 6.49
N SER A 11 25.55 -4.40 6.71
CA SER A 11 25.03 -3.11 6.24
C SER A 11 24.90 -3.06 4.72
N ARG A 12 25.90 -3.57 3.98
CA ARG A 12 25.84 -3.63 2.51
C ARG A 12 24.74 -4.56 2.02
N LYS A 13 24.60 -5.75 2.61
CA LYS A 13 23.52 -6.69 2.29
C LYS A 13 22.14 -6.08 2.55
N LEU A 14 21.95 -5.40 3.69
CA LEU A 14 20.69 -4.74 4.01
C LEU A 14 20.36 -3.59 3.04
N VAL A 15 21.32 -2.74 2.70
CA VAL A 15 21.11 -1.67 1.72
C VAL A 15 20.73 -2.24 0.34
N SER A 16 21.38 -3.35 -0.06
CA SER A 16 21.04 -4.05 -1.29
C SER A 16 19.60 -4.61 -1.23
N ALA A 17 19.22 -5.27 -0.13
CA ALA A 17 17.88 -5.80 0.06
C ALA A 17 16.81 -4.69 0.07
N LEU A 18 17.06 -3.56 0.73
CA LEU A 18 16.18 -2.38 0.72
C LEU A 18 16.00 -1.82 -0.70
N THR A 19 17.08 -1.79 -1.49
CA THR A 19 17.02 -1.32 -2.89
C THR A 19 16.18 -2.25 -3.76
N VAL A 20 16.34 -3.57 -3.58
CA VAL A 20 15.54 -4.58 -4.28
C VAL A 20 14.07 -4.49 -3.84
N ALA A 21 13.81 -4.47 -2.53
CA ALA A 21 12.47 -4.38 -1.96
C ALA A 21 11.71 -3.17 -2.52
N ARG A 22 12.36 -1.99 -2.56
CA ARG A 22 11.78 -0.78 -3.14
C ARG A 22 11.45 -0.92 -4.62
N ARG A 23 12.40 -1.39 -5.43
CA ARG A 23 12.18 -1.53 -6.88
C ARG A 23 11.02 -2.48 -7.17
N VAL A 24 11.03 -3.63 -6.51
CA VAL A 24 9.99 -4.65 -6.70
C VAL A 24 8.64 -4.16 -6.17
N SER A 25 8.60 -3.45 -5.04
CA SER A 25 7.34 -2.88 -4.54
C SER A 25 6.80 -1.79 -5.45
N ASP A 26 7.65 -1.00 -6.11
CA ASP A 26 7.20 -0.01 -7.10
C ASP A 26 6.55 -0.69 -8.31
N GLU A 27 7.11 -1.80 -8.79
CA GLU A 27 6.52 -2.61 -9.87
C GLU A 27 5.18 -3.24 -9.45
N LEU A 28 5.10 -3.77 -8.22
CA LEU A 28 3.88 -4.35 -7.66
C LEU A 28 2.79 -3.30 -7.40
N GLN A 29 3.18 -2.11 -6.94
CA GLN A 29 2.25 -1.00 -6.67
C GLN A 29 1.49 -0.58 -7.92
N LEU A 30 2.13 -0.59 -9.09
CA LEU A 30 1.46 -0.27 -10.36
C LEU A 30 0.33 -1.26 -10.66
N LYS A 31 0.53 -2.55 -10.36
CA LYS A 31 -0.48 -3.60 -10.56
C LYS A 31 -1.59 -3.50 -9.50
N SER A 32 -1.21 -3.29 -8.23
CA SER A 32 -2.15 -3.27 -7.11
C SER A 32 -3.05 -2.04 -7.11
N MET A 33 -2.55 -0.90 -7.56
CA MET A 33 -3.29 0.36 -7.53
C MET A 33 -4.54 0.32 -8.43
N VAL A 34 -4.46 -0.37 -9.58
CA VAL A 34 -5.62 -0.61 -10.46
C VAL A 34 -6.73 -1.39 -9.74
N LEU A 35 -6.37 -2.21 -8.75
CA LEU A 35 -7.29 -3.00 -7.95
C LEU A 35 -7.74 -2.27 -6.66
N GLY A 36 -7.18 -1.09 -6.37
CA GLY A 36 -7.45 -0.34 -5.14
C GLY A 36 -6.65 -0.78 -3.93
N TYR A 37 -5.41 -1.22 -4.15
CA TYR A 37 -4.51 -1.68 -3.09
C TYR A 37 -3.15 -1.01 -3.17
N ASN A 38 -2.57 -0.76 -2.00
CA ASN A 38 -1.19 -0.33 -1.82
C ASN A 38 -0.29 -1.52 -1.53
N VAL A 39 0.97 -1.42 -1.95
CA VAL A 39 2.04 -2.39 -1.71
C VAL A 39 3.31 -1.65 -1.27
N ILE A 40 3.94 -2.12 -0.20
CA ILE A 40 5.30 -1.73 0.17
C ILE A 40 6.17 -2.95 0.35
N GLY A 41 7.46 -2.80 0.03
CA GLY A 41 8.50 -3.76 0.36
C GLY A 41 9.24 -3.29 1.61
N GLU A 42 9.35 -4.16 2.60
CA GLU A 42 10.16 -3.96 3.80
C GLU A 42 11.32 -4.95 3.76
N ALA A 43 12.52 -4.50 4.15
CA ALA A 43 13.66 -5.39 4.31
C ALA A 43 14.25 -5.25 5.71
N GLY A 44 14.65 -6.37 6.30
CA GLY A 44 15.21 -6.42 7.64
C GLY A 44 16.24 -7.52 7.78
N ILE A 45 16.90 -7.57 8.95
CA ILE A 45 17.84 -8.65 9.31
C ILE A 45 17.24 -9.39 10.50
N LYS A 46 17.24 -10.74 10.45
CA LYS A 46 16.89 -11.55 11.62
C LYS A 46 17.97 -11.41 12.69
N LEU A 47 17.61 -11.49 13.97
CA LEU A 47 18.56 -11.33 15.09
C LEU A 47 19.64 -12.44 15.16
N ASP A 48 19.57 -13.44 14.29
CA ASP A 48 20.55 -14.52 14.20
C ASP A 48 21.86 -14.05 13.55
N PRO A 49 23.03 -14.26 14.20
CA PRO A 49 24.31 -13.86 13.64
C PRO A 49 24.56 -14.51 12.27
N GLY A 50 24.69 -13.67 11.23
CA GLY A 50 24.97 -14.13 9.86
C GLY A 50 23.73 -14.42 9.02
N ALA A 51 22.52 -14.16 9.51
CA ALA A 51 21.32 -14.26 8.70
C ALA A 51 21.37 -13.27 7.53
N ASP A 52 21.01 -13.77 6.34
CA ASP A 52 20.77 -12.88 5.20
C ASP A 52 19.54 -12.01 5.45
N PRO A 53 19.48 -10.79 4.89
CA PRO A 53 18.31 -9.95 4.98
C PRO A 53 17.09 -10.66 4.38
N TYR A 54 15.93 -10.46 5.00
CA TYR A 54 14.65 -10.86 4.42
C TYR A 54 14.01 -9.66 3.71
N ILE A 55 13.11 -9.95 2.77
CA ILE A 55 12.24 -8.98 2.12
C ILE A 55 10.82 -9.50 2.28
N ASP A 56 9.96 -8.70 2.91
CA ASP A 56 8.53 -8.96 3.00
C ASP A 56 7.76 -7.85 2.25
N PHE A 57 6.59 -8.20 1.75
CA PHE A 57 5.69 -7.29 1.07
C PHE A 57 4.40 -7.17 1.87
N ARG A 58 3.94 -5.95 2.09
CA ARG A 58 2.65 -5.70 2.74
C ARG A 58 1.66 -5.13 1.74
N VAL A 59 0.46 -5.71 1.69
CA VAL A 59 -0.62 -5.31 0.79
C VAL A 59 -1.86 -4.92 1.61
N TRP A 60 -2.41 -3.74 1.37
CA TRP A 60 -3.63 -3.27 2.05
C TRP A 60 -4.50 -2.44 1.10
N ARG A 61 -5.80 -2.33 1.40
CA ARG A 61 -6.71 -1.54 0.56
C ARG A 61 -6.41 -0.05 0.67
N VAL A 62 -6.64 0.71 -0.39
CA VAL A 62 -6.36 2.16 -0.41
C VAL A 62 -7.18 2.94 0.61
N ASP A 63 -8.35 2.46 1.02
CA ASP A 63 -9.22 3.10 2.03
C ASP A 63 -8.82 2.76 3.48
N GLN A 64 -7.87 1.85 3.67
CA GLN A 64 -7.37 1.46 4.98
C GLN A 64 -6.18 2.33 5.39
N HIS A 65 -6.21 2.82 6.62
CA HIS A 65 -5.09 3.55 7.19
C HIS A 65 -3.84 2.65 7.25
N GLN A 66 -2.68 3.22 6.94
CA GLN A 66 -1.38 2.58 7.13
C GLN A 66 -1.04 2.56 8.63
N GLN A 67 -1.78 1.81 9.43
CA GLN A 67 -1.38 1.51 10.81
C GLN A 67 -0.45 0.30 10.80
N THR A 68 0.47 0.24 11.76
CA THR A 68 1.34 -0.92 11.96
C THR A 68 0.46 -2.15 12.20
N GLY A 69 0.42 -3.07 11.23
CA GLY A 69 -0.37 -4.31 11.30
C GLY A 69 -1.67 -4.32 10.48
N SER A 70 -2.01 -3.26 9.73
CA SER A 70 -3.05 -3.35 8.70
C SER A 70 -2.52 -3.99 7.42
N GLY A 71 -3.34 -4.82 6.78
CA GLY A 71 -2.99 -5.51 5.54
C GLY A 71 -2.40 -6.91 5.72
N GLN A 72 -2.20 -7.58 4.60
CA GLN A 72 -1.63 -8.93 4.54
C GLN A 72 -0.15 -8.85 4.17
N THR A 73 0.68 -9.61 4.88
CA THR A 73 2.12 -9.70 4.65
C THR A 73 2.45 -10.97 3.87
N PHE A 74 3.34 -10.84 2.90
CA PHE A 74 3.80 -11.90 2.01
C PHE A 74 5.32 -11.92 1.99
N SER A 75 5.89 -13.11 1.84
CA SER A 75 7.35 -13.32 1.86
C SER A 75 7.98 -13.35 0.47
N SER A 76 7.15 -13.26 -0.58
CA SER A 76 7.60 -13.34 -1.97
C SER A 76 6.71 -12.58 -2.93
N VAL A 77 7.25 -12.29 -4.11
CA VAL A 77 6.52 -11.65 -5.22
C VAL A 77 5.40 -12.56 -5.73
N ASP A 78 5.67 -13.86 -5.88
CA ASP A 78 4.70 -14.83 -6.41
C ASP A 78 3.44 -14.92 -5.52
N GLU A 79 3.62 -14.84 -4.19
CA GLU A 79 2.52 -14.78 -3.23
C GLU A 79 1.69 -13.51 -3.40
N VAL A 80 2.34 -12.36 -3.59
CA VAL A 80 1.64 -11.09 -3.87
C VAL A 80 0.87 -11.18 -5.18
N GLU A 81 1.49 -11.67 -6.26
CA GLU A 81 0.82 -11.77 -7.57
C GLU A 81 -0.37 -12.74 -7.56
N THR A 82 -0.25 -13.84 -6.83
CA THR A 82 -1.36 -14.76 -6.59
C THR A 82 -2.49 -14.05 -5.86
N TYR A 83 -2.17 -13.26 -4.83
CA TYR A 83 -3.16 -12.49 -4.09
C TYR A 83 -3.81 -11.40 -4.96
N LEU A 84 -3.04 -10.67 -5.77
CA LEU A 84 -3.59 -9.69 -6.71
C LEU A 84 -4.52 -10.34 -7.74
N THR A 85 -4.20 -11.56 -8.19
CA THR A 85 -5.07 -12.33 -9.09
C THR A 85 -6.40 -12.68 -8.42
N TYR A 86 -6.36 -13.09 -7.14
CA TYR A 86 -7.57 -13.30 -6.35
C TYR A 86 -8.38 -11.99 -6.22
N LEU A 87 -7.74 -10.88 -5.85
CA LEU A 87 -8.41 -9.59 -5.71
C LEU A 87 -9.09 -9.14 -7.01
N ALA A 88 -8.46 -9.36 -8.16
CA ALA A 88 -9.04 -9.03 -9.46
C ALA A 88 -10.36 -9.77 -9.76
N SER A 89 -10.63 -10.90 -9.07
CA SER A 89 -11.90 -11.65 -9.21
C SER A 89 -13.05 -11.08 -8.37
N LEU A 90 -12.77 -10.15 -7.45
CA LEU A 90 -13.76 -9.60 -6.53
C LEU A 90 -14.59 -8.48 -7.19
N PRO A 91 -15.80 -8.20 -6.67
CA PRO A 91 -16.60 -7.06 -7.08
C PRO A 91 -15.85 -5.73 -7.00
N VAL A 92 -16.17 -4.80 -7.90
CA VAL A 92 -15.55 -3.47 -7.94
C VAL A 92 -16.46 -2.44 -7.29
N TYR A 93 -15.91 -1.74 -6.32
CA TYR A 93 -16.49 -0.54 -5.71
C TYR A 93 -15.79 0.70 -6.24
N CYS A 94 -16.56 1.74 -6.53
CA CYS A 94 -16.05 3.01 -7.01
C CYS A 94 -16.38 4.16 -6.07
N LEU A 95 -15.42 5.06 -5.93
CA LEU A 95 -15.55 6.34 -5.26
C LEU A 95 -15.20 7.43 -6.27
N ASP A 96 -16.16 8.28 -6.60
CA ASP A 96 -15.88 9.47 -7.39
C ASP A 96 -15.09 10.45 -6.53
N LEU A 97 -13.97 10.95 -7.04
CA LEU A 97 -13.14 11.96 -6.36
C LEU A 97 -13.49 13.38 -6.82
N VAL A 98 -14.02 13.51 -8.03
CA VAL A 98 -14.45 14.79 -8.59
C VAL A 98 -15.93 14.99 -8.33
N GLY A 99 -16.31 16.15 -7.76
CA GLY A 99 -17.71 16.48 -7.48
C GLY A 99 -18.32 15.75 -6.28
N ASN A 100 -17.56 14.87 -5.61
CA ASN A 100 -18.00 14.20 -4.40
C ASN A 100 -17.89 15.14 -3.19
N VAL A 101 -19.01 15.78 -2.86
CA VAL A 101 -19.13 16.69 -1.71
C VAL A 101 -18.94 15.99 -0.36
N ALA A 102 -18.99 14.65 -0.33
CA ALA A 102 -18.79 13.89 0.89
C ALA A 102 -17.31 13.68 1.25
N MET A 103 -16.37 14.04 0.37
CA MET A 103 -14.94 13.86 0.63
C MET A 103 -14.20 15.20 0.60
N LYS A 104 -13.32 15.39 1.58
CA LYS A 104 -12.37 16.50 1.60
C LYS A 104 -11.00 15.95 1.16
N ILE A 105 -10.51 16.44 0.02
CA ILE A 105 -9.18 16.09 -0.49
C ILE A 105 -8.22 17.18 -0.04
N VAL A 106 -7.28 16.85 0.85
CA VAL A 106 -6.22 17.76 1.30
C VAL A 106 -4.89 17.22 0.80
N SER A 107 -4.34 17.90 -0.21
CA SER A 107 -2.95 17.67 -0.62
C SER A 107 -2.06 18.58 0.20
N GLU A 108 -1.20 17.99 1.04
CA GLU A 108 -0.15 18.77 1.71
C GLU A 108 1.02 18.96 0.74
N ASN A 109 1.46 20.20 0.54
CA ASN A 109 2.50 20.56 -0.45
C ASN A 109 3.90 19.96 -0.17
N HIS A 110 4.05 19.13 0.86
CA HIS A 110 5.34 18.62 1.35
C HIS A 110 5.39 17.10 1.53
N THR A 111 4.29 16.38 1.29
CA THR A 111 4.25 14.92 1.40
C THR A 111 3.96 14.30 0.04
N PRO A 112 4.52 13.10 -0.27
CA PRO A 112 4.23 12.40 -1.52
C PRO A 112 2.84 11.74 -1.52
N PHE A 113 2.01 12.06 -0.52
CA PHE A 113 0.69 11.50 -0.32
C PHE A 113 -0.35 12.61 -0.18
N THR A 114 -1.50 12.39 -0.78
CA THR A 114 -2.71 13.17 -0.53
C THR A 114 -3.58 12.43 0.48
N VAL A 115 -4.06 13.18 1.47
CA VAL A 115 -4.99 12.67 2.46
C VAL A 115 -6.41 12.94 1.95
N VAL A 116 -7.21 11.89 1.92
CA VAL A 116 -8.64 11.98 1.61
C VAL A 116 -9.40 11.69 2.89
N THR A 117 -10.16 12.67 3.34
CA THR A 117 -10.88 12.62 4.63
C THR A 117 -12.39 12.66 4.38
N ASP A 118 -13.12 11.74 5.00
CA ASP A 118 -14.56 11.87 5.16
C ASP A 118 -14.84 12.80 6.37
N PRO A 119 -15.43 13.99 6.16
CA PRO A 119 -15.68 14.94 7.24
C PRO A 119 -16.80 14.50 8.20
N VAL A 120 -17.62 13.52 7.84
CA VAL A 120 -18.70 12.99 8.70
C VAL A 120 -18.14 12.00 9.71
N THR A 121 -17.30 11.08 9.26
CA THR A 121 -16.73 10.01 10.10
C THR A 121 -15.37 10.38 10.67
N GLY A 122 -14.67 11.34 10.06
CA GLY A 122 -13.27 11.67 10.37
C GLY A 122 -12.27 10.63 9.89
N HIS A 123 -12.72 9.63 9.11
CA HIS A 123 -11.84 8.59 8.59
C HIS A 123 -11.01 9.14 7.43
N GLU A 124 -9.74 8.75 7.42
CA GLU A 124 -8.75 9.21 6.46
C GLU A 124 -8.13 8.03 5.73
N PHE A 125 -7.84 8.26 4.46
CA PHE A 125 -7.01 7.34 3.69
C PHE A 125 -6.02 8.09 2.80
N TYR A 126 -4.93 7.40 2.47
CA TYR A 126 -3.73 7.99 1.89
C TYR A 126 -3.52 7.43 0.49
N LEU A 127 -3.36 8.32 -0.47
CA LEU A 127 -3.05 8.00 -1.86
C LEU A 127 -1.75 8.69 -2.23
N ARG A 128 -0.92 8.09 -3.08
CA ARG A 128 0.23 8.83 -3.60
C ARG A 128 -0.29 9.96 -4.48
N THR A 129 0.24 11.16 -4.30
CA THR A 129 -0.20 12.35 -5.03
C THR A 129 -0.08 12.16 -6.55
N VAL A 130 0.98 11.46 -6.99
CA VAL A 130 1.22 11.14 -8.40
C VAL A 130 0.14 10.24 -9.02
N ASP A 131 -0.53 9.42 -8.21
CA ASP A 131 -1.62 8.58 -8.69
C ASP A 131 -2.90 9.41 -8.87
N LEU A 132 -3.11 10.46 -8.06
CA LEU A 132 -4.32 11.30 -8.11
C LEU A 132 -4.42 12.25 -9.29
N GLU A 133 -3.30 12.72 -9.84
CA GLU A 133 -3.31 13.65 -10.98
C GLU A 133 -4.03 13.06 -12.21
N THR A 134 -4.16 11.73 -12.27
CA THR A 134 -4.78 11.00 -13.38
C THR A 134 -6.07 10.27 -13.01
N ILE A 135 -6.45 10.27 -11.73
CA ILE A 135 -7.55 9.45 -11.22
C ILE A 135 -8.73 10.33 -10.83
N HIS A 136 -9.82 10.25 -11.60
CA HIS A 136 -11.11 10.86 -11.26
C HIS A 136 -11.98 9.99 -10.35
N GLN A 137 -11.68 8.69 -10.29
CA GLN A 137 -12.42 7.68 -9.54
C GLN A 137 -11.48 6.68 -8.90
N LEU A 138 -11.56 6.47 -7.59
CA LEU A 138 -10.92 5.32 -6.98
C LEU A 138 -11.75 4.08 -7.24
N ARG A 139 -11.05 2.97 -7.41
CA ARG A 139 -11.64 1.65 -7.53
C ARG A 139 -11.05 0.78 -6.44
N VAL A 140 -11.88 -0.06 -5.83
CA VAL A 140 -11.45 -1.08 -4.88
C VAL A 140 -12.16 -2.37 -5.24
N HIS A 141 -11.37 -3.40 -5.51
CA HIS A 141 -11.87 -4.76 -5.66
C HIS A 141 -12.03 -5.39 -4.27
N SER A 142 -13.24 -5.68 -3.84
CA SER A 142 -13.49 -6.27 -2.53
C SER A 142 -14.83 -6.98 -2.46
N ASP A 143 -15.00 -7.89 -1.50
CA ASP A 143 -16.28 -8.55 -1.23
C ASP A 143 -17.30 -7.62 -0.55
N GLU A 144 -16.80 -6.62 0.19
CA GLU A 144 -17.61 -5.66 0.94
C GLU A 144 -17.31 -4.23 0.53
N PRO A 145 -18.32 -3.34 0.50
CA PRO A 145 -18.10 -1.93 0.20
C PRO A 145 -17.14 -1.33 1.23
N PRO A 146 -16.23 -0.44 0.82
CA PRO A 146 -15.49 0.34 1.78
C PRO A 146 -16.40 1.12 2.73
N PRO A 147 -16.07 1.19 4.02
CA PRO A 147 -17.00 1.67 5.06
C PRO A 147 -17.27 3.18 5.00
N VAL A 148 -16.50 3.93 4.20
CA VAL A 148 -16.39 5.39 4.28
C VAL A 148 -16.32 5.97 2.87
N GLY A 149 -17.09 7.02 2.57
CA GLY A 149 -16.95 7.79 1.33
C GLY A 149 -18.05 7.62 0.28
N ASN A 150 -19.13 6.90 0.58
CA ASN A 150 -20.24 6.65 -0.37
C ASN A 150 -19.81 5.88 -1.63
N TRP A 151 -19.18 4.74 -1.43
CA TRP A 151 -18.81 3.85 -2.53
C TRP A 151 -20.04 3.22 -3.17
N TYR A 152 -20.03 3.10 -4.50
CA TYR A 152 -21.06 2.37 -5.25
C TYR A 152 -20.45 1.18 -5.96
N ARG A 153 -21.21 0.09 -6.06
CA ARG A 153 -20.77 -1.12 -6.77
C ARG A 153 -20.95 -0.91 -8.28
N LEU A 154 -19.93 -1.23 -9.06
CA LEU A 154 -20.07 -1.30 -10.52
C LEU A 154 -20.88 -2.54 -10.94
N PRO A 155 -21.72 -2.43 -11.98
CA PRO A 155 -22.34 -3.60 -12.59
C PRO A 155 -21.27 -4.53 -13.19
N GLU A 156 -21.53 -5.83 -13.14
CA GLU A 156 -20.69 -6.90 -13.73
C GLU A 156 -20.65 -6.85 -15.26
#